data_AF-A0A3E2VQ26-F1
#
_entry.id   AF-A0A3E2VQ26-F1
#
_cell.length_a   1.000
_cell.length_b   1.000
_cell.length_c   1.000
_cell.angle_alpha   90.00
_cell.angle_beta   90.00
_cell.angle_gamma   90.00
#
_symmetry.space_group_name_H-M   'P 1'
#
loop_
_entity.id
_entity.type
_entity.pdbx_description
1 polymer ?
#
loop_
_entity_poly.entity_id
_entity_poly.type
_entity_poly.pdbx_seq_one_letter_code
_entity_poly.pdbx_strand_id
1 'polypeptide(L)'
;MKFKLQTYVRSVAVLLALTLLFSLVFAALYYFHAVSTSTFHIMNWIGGIIAYGVGGALLGIGVNKKALFHALPVAVVFFLLSLLLSGFSLYALLENFSKALVYIAAAVIAFSRKHKG
;
A
#
# COMPACT_ATOMS: atom_id res chain seq x y z
N MET A 1 -24.55 3.66 -5.25
CA MET A 1 -23.24 3.51 -5.93
C MET A 1 -22.17 4.53 -5.48
N LYS A 2 -22.52 5.83 -5.30
CA LYS A 2 -21.57 6.90 -4.93
C LYS A 2 -20.71 6.62 -3.67
N PHE A 3 -21.31 6.12 -2.59
CA PHE A 3 -20.60 5.89 -1.32
C PHE A 3 -19.54 4.79 -1.39
N LYS A 4 -19.77 3.72 -2.16
CA LYS A 4 -18.79 2.64 -2.34
C LYS A 4 -17.55 3.14 -3.10
N LEU A 5 -17.77 3.85 -4.21
CA LEU A 5 -16.69 4.40 -5.03
C LEU A 5 -15.82 5.40 -4.25
N GLN A 6 -16.45 6.23 -3.42
CA GLN A 6 -15.76 7.20 -2.57
C GLN A 6 -14.79 6.53 -1.58
N THR A 7 -15.15 5.37 -1.02
CA THR A 7 -14.24 4.59 -0.17
C THR A 7 -13.01 4.10 -0.93
N TYR A 8 -13.18 3.55 -2.14
CA TYR A 8 -12.04 3.12 -2.96
C TYR A 8 -11.13 4.27 -3.30
N VAL A 9 -11.70 5.36 -3.80
CA VAL A 9 -10.93 6.55 -4.18
C VAL A 9 -10.16 7.09 -2.98
N ARG A 10 -10.76 7.12 -1.79
CA ARG A 10 -10.08 7.60 -0.58
C ARG A 10 -8.95 6.67 -0.14
N SER A 11 -9.16 5.36 -0.17
CA SER A 11 -8.11 4.37 0.15
C SER A 11 -6.94 4.45 -0.84
N VAL A 12 -7.23 4.49 -2.13
CA VAL A 12 -6.23 4.63 -3.20
C VAL A 12 -5.50 5.96 -3.12
N ALA A 13 -6.22 7.07 -2.89
CA ALA A 13 -5.61 8.39 -2.76
C ALA A 13 -4.67 8.46 -1.55
N VAL A 14 -5.05 7.90 -0.40
CA VAL A 14 -4.18 7.85 0.78
C VAL A 14 -2.98 6.95 0.54
N LEU A 15 -3.16 5.80 -0.11
CA LEU A 15 -2.07 4.90 -0.46
C LEU A 15 -1.05 5.59 -1.38
N LEU A 16 -1.51 6.28 -2.43
CA LEU A 16 -0.66 7.03 -3.34
C LEU A 16 0.02 8.21 -2.63
N ALA A 17 -0.72 9.01 -1.87
CA ALA A 17 -0.19 10.16 -1.16
C ALA A 17 0.90 9.77 -0.16
N LEU A 18 0.69 8.72 0.64
CA LEU A 18 1.69 8.22 1.59
C LEU A 18 2.90 7.61 0.88
N THR A 19 2.69 6.85 -0.19
CA THR A 19 3.78 6.27 -0.96
C THR A 19 4.67 7.37 -1.56
N LEU A 20 4.07 8.40 -2.15
CA LEU A 20 4.79 9.55 -2.70
C LEU A 20 5.47 10.38 -1.60
N LEU A 21 4.79 10.62 -0.48
CA LEU A 21 5.35 11.38 0.63
C LEU A 21 6.58 10.68 1.24
N PHE A 22 6.48 9.38 1.52
CA PHE A 22 7.64 8.62 2.01
C PHE A 22 8.76 8.58 0.99
N SER A 23 8.45 8.31 -0.28
CA SER A 23 9.46 8.30 -1.33
C SER A 23 10.14 9.66 -1.48
N LEU A 24 9.41 10.77 -1.37
CA LEU A 24 9.96 12.12 -1.46
C LEU A 24 10.86 12.45 -0.27
N VAL A 25 10.41 12.16 0.95
CA VAL A 25 11.20 12.41 2.17
C VAL A 25 12.49 11.60 2.14
N PHE A 26 12.42 10.31 1.77
CA PHE A 26 13.62 9.48 1.70
C PHE A 26 14.53 9.85 0.53
N ALA A 27 13.97 10.28 -0.60
CA ALA A 27 14.76 10.79 -1.72
C ALA A 27 15.52 12.06 -1.33
N ALA A 28 14.90 12.96 -0.55
CA ALA A 28 15.57 14.14 -0.02
C ALA A 28 16.72 13.74 0.93
N LEU A 29 16.48 12.80 1.85
CA LEU A 29 17.53 12.30 2.75
C LEU A 29 18.70 11.67 1.98
N TYR A 30 18.41 10.94 0.90
CA TYR A 30 19.43 10.38 0.01
C TYR A 30 20.19 11.47 -0.76
N TYR A 31 19.48 12.46 -1.32
CA TYR A 31 20.08 13.56 -2.06
C TYR A 31 21.05 14.39 -1.22
N PHE A 32 20.72 14.65 0.05
CA PHE A 32 21.60 15.33 0.99
C PHE A 32 22.70 14.40 1.59
N HIS A 33 22.88 13.20 1.05
CA HIS A 33 23.83 12.19 1.52
C HIS A 33 23.69 11.82 3.00
N ALA A 34 22.52 12.09 3.62
CA ALA A 34 22.26 11.74 5.01
C ALA A 34 22.07 10.22 5.19
N VAL A 35 21.76 9.50 4.12
CA VAL A 35 21.59 8.05 4.09
C VAL A 35 22.21 7.44 2.82
N SER A 36 22.71 6.21 2.93
CA SER A 36 23.26 5.46 1.80
C SER A 36 22.15 4.94 0.88
N THR A 37 22.53 4.49 -0.32
CA THR A 37 21.60 3.90 -1.30
C THR A 37 20.87 2.68 -0.75
N SER A 38 21.56 1.80 -0.01
CA SER A 38 20.94 0.63 0.61
C SER A 38 19.94 1.03 1.70
N THR A 39 20.28 2.01 2.53
CA THR A 39 19.37 2.56 3.55
C THR A 39 18.15 3.21 2.90
N PHE A 40 18.31 3.96 1.80
CA PHE A 40 17.21 4.54 1.05
C PHE A 40 16.21 3.48 0.56
N HIS A 41 16.69 2.39 -0.05
CA HIS A 41 15.82 1.31 -0.53
C HIS A 41 15.06 0.64 0.61
N ILE A 42 15.72 0.33 1.72
CA ILE A 42 15.09 -0.29 2.89
C ILE A 42 14.03 0.64 3.50
N MET A 43 14.34 1.92 3.67
CA MET A 43 13.38 2.90 4.19
C MET A 43 12.18 3.04 3.26
N ASN A 44 12.39 3.11 1.95
CA ASN A 44 11.31 3.21 0.97
C ASN A 44 10.46 1.94 0.91
N TRP A 45 11.07 0.77 1.09
CA TRP A 45 10.34 -0.49 1.23
C TRP A 45 9.44 -0.49 2.48
N ILE A 46 9.98 -0.13 3.65
CA ILE A 46 9.23 -0.03 4.91
C ILE A 46 8.12 1.02 4.80
N GLY A 47 8.40 2.19 4.24
CA GLY A 47 7.42 3.25 4.00
C GLY A 47 6.29 2.76 3.08
N GLY A 48 6.62 2.00 2.04
CA GLY A 48 5.65 1.33 1.18
C GLY A 48 4.77 0.34 1.95
N ILE A 49 5.32 -0.48 2.84
CA ILE A 49 4.55 -1.40 3.67
C ILE A 49 3.55 -0.63 4.56
N ILE A 50 3.98 0.47 5.18
CA ILE A 50 3.14 1.31 6.03
C ILE A 50 2.00 1.95 5.20
N ALA A 51 2.32 2.52 4.04
CA ALA A 51 1.33 3.12 3.14
C ALA A 51 0.26 2.10 2.69
N TYR A 52 0.68 0.88 2.34
CA TYR A 52 -0.22 -0.21 1.97
C TYR A 52 -1.06 -0.69 3.16
N GLY A 53 -0.50 -0.74 4.37
CA GLY A 53 -1.24 -1.04 5.58
C GLY A 53 -2.36 -0.02 5.86
N VAL A 54 -2.05 1.28 5.79
CA VAL A 54 -3.03 2.35 6.02
C VAL A 54 -4.10 2.36 4.91
N GLY A 55 -3.69 2.27 3.65
CA GLY A 55 -4.61 2.20 2.52
C GLY A 55 -5.56 1.01 2.63
N GLY A 56 -5.02 -0.17 2.98
CA GLY A 56 -5.79 -1.40 3.19
C GLY A 56 -6.78 -1.26 4.34
N ALA A 57 -6.35 -0.77 5.50
CA ALA A 57 -7.21 -0.54 6.65
C ALA A 57 -8.38 0.40 6.34
N LEU A 58 -8.12 1.52 5.64
CA LEU A 58 -9.16 2.46 5.21
C LEU A 58 -10.17 1.82 4.26
N LEU A 59 -9.72 0.97 3.34
CA LEU A 59 -10.62 0.20 2.49
C LEU A 59 -11.50 -0.72 3.34
N GLY A 60 -10.89 -1.47 4.26
CA GLY A 60 -11.58 -2.38 5.18
C GLY A 60 -12.66 -1.72 6.03
N ILE A 61 -12.42 -0.48 6.50
CA ILE A 61 -13.39 0.30 7.26
C ILE A 61 -14.58 0.71 6.39
N GLY A 62 -14.36 1.11 5.14
CA GLY A 62 -15.42 1.66 4.31
C GLY A 62 -16.19 0.65 3.46
N VAL A 63 -15.80 -0.63 3.45
CA VAL A 63 -16.52 -1.70 2.75
C VAL A 63 -17.55 -2.38 3.66
N ASN A 64 -18.73 -2.69 3.09
CA ASN A 64 -19.87 -3.26 3.82
C ASN A 64 -20.00 -4.79 3.68
N LYS A 65 -19.33 -5.42 2.71
CA LYS A 65 -19.36 -6.88 2.52
C LYS A 65 -18.00 -7.39 2.03
N LYS A 66 -17.61 -8.58 2.50
CA LYS A 66 -16.45 -9.37 2.07
C LYS A 66 -15.24 -8.53 1.63
N ALA A 67 -14.51 -7.95 2.60
CA ALA A 67 -13.36 -7.08 2.34
C ALA A 67 -12.28 -7.69 1.44
N LEU A 68 -12.09 -9.02 1.51
CA LEU A 68 -11.13 -9.74 0.68
C LEU A 68 -11.38 -9.54 -0.83
N PHE A 69 -12.63 -9.63 -1.28
CA PHE A 69 -12.99 -9.48 -2.70
C PHE A 69 -12.78 -8.06 -3.23
N HIS A 70 -12.68 -7.09 -2.32
CA HIS A 70 -12.45 -5.69 -2.65
C HIS A 70 -10.97 -5.31 -2.55
N ALA A 71 -10.23 -5.91 -1.61
CA ALA A 71 -8.81 -5.67 -1.44
C ALA A 71 -7.97 -6.39 -2.51
N LEU A 72 -8.38 -7.58 -2.93
CA LEU A 72 -7.61 -8.43 -3.84
C LEU A 72 -7.44 -7.81 -5.24
N PRO A 73 -8.49 -7.28 -5.91
CA PRO A 73 -8.31 -6.62 -7.21
C PRO A 73 -7.40 -5.39 -7.10
N VAL A 74 -7.52 -4.59 -6.03
CA VAL A 74 -6.69 -3.40 -5.82
C VAL A 74 -5.23 -3.81 -5.60
N ALA A 75 -4.98 -4.81 -4.77
CA ALA A 75 -3.64 -5.33 -4.53
C ALA A 75 -3.00 -5.87 -5.82
N VAL A 76 -3.76 -6.60 -6.66
CA VAL A 76 -3.27 -7.12 -7.95
C VAL A 76 -2.93 -6.00 -8.91
N VAL A 77 -3.79 -4.98 -9.05
CA VAL A 77 -3.50 -3.84 -9.94
C VAL A 77 -2.23 -3.12 -9.50
N PHE A 78 -2.09 -2.81 -8.22
CA PHE A 78 -0.90 -2.13 -7.70
C PHE A 78 0.36 -3.00 -7.79
N PHE A 79 0.23 -4.31 -7.59
CA PHE A 79 1.34 -5.25 -7.75
C PHE A 79 1.83 -5.28 -9.20
N LEU A 80 0.92 -5.39 -10.17
CA LEU A 80 1.27 -5.40 -11.61
C LEU A 80 1.87 -4.07 -12.06
N LEU A 81 1.30 -2.94 -11.63
CA LEU A 81 1.85 -1.61 -11.93
C LEU A 81 3.25 -1.43 -11.35
N SER A 82 3.44 -1.83 -10.08
CA SER A 82 4.75 -1.75 -9.44
C SER A 82 5.78 -2.60 -10.18
N LEU A 83 5.40 -3.81 -10.59
CA LEU A 83 6.28 -4.74 -11.28
C LEU A 83 6.64 -4.27 -12.71
N LEU A 84 5.70 -3.61 -13.41
CA LEU A 84 5.96 -2.93 -14.68
C LEU A 84 7.00 -1.81 -14.52
N LEU A 85 6.94 -1.05 -13.42
CA LEU A 85 7.82 0.09 -13.15
C LEU A 85 9.21 -0.31 -12.63
N SER A 86 9.28 -1.37 -11.81
CA SER A 86 10.52 -1.80 -11.15
C SER A 86 11.25 -2.95 -11.87
N GLY A 87 10.63 -3.54 -12.89
CA GLY A 87 11.17 -4.66 -13.65
C GLY A 87 11.03 -6.01 -12.92
N PHE A 88 11.22 -7.10 -13.67
CA PHE A 88 11.18 -8.46 -13.13
C PHE A 88 12.50 -8.81 -12.43
N SER A 89 12.56 -8.57 -11.11
CA SER A 89 13.61 -9.09 -10.25
C SER A 89 13.02 -9.81 -9.03
N LEU A 90 13.75 -10.78 -8.49
CA LEU A 90 13.32 -11.55 -7.32
C LEU A 90 13.11 -10.63 -6.10
N TYR A 91 13.94 -9.61 -5.96
CA TYR A 91 13.82 -8.59 -4.92
C TYR A 91 12.56 -7.73 -5.08
N ALA A 92 12.27 -7.25 -6.30
CA ALA A 92 11.05 -6.49 -6.59
C ALA A 92 9.78 -7.34 -6.37
N LEU A 93 9.82 -8.63 -6.73
CA LEU A 93 8.75 -9.58 -6.45
C LEU A 93 8.48 -9.70 -4.95
N LEU A 94 9.52 -9.87 -4.14
CA LEU A 94 9.41 -10.00 -2.69
C LEU A 94 8.86 -8.72 -2.05
N GLU A 95 9.40 -7.56 -2.45
CA GLU A 95 8.92 -6.27 -1.96
C GLU A 95 7.45 -6.06 -2.28
N ASN A 96 7.05 -6.26 -3.53
CA ASN A 96 5.68 -6.03 -3.98
C ASN A 96 4.71 -7.02 -3.34
N PHE A 97 5.15 -8.27 -3.14
CA PHE A 97 4.34 -9.30 -2.49
C PHE A 97 4.10 -8.96 -1.01
N SER A 98 5.13 -8.50 -0.30
CA SER A 98 5.00 -8.07 1.10
C SER A 98 4.00 -6.92 1.26
N LYS A 99 4.08 -5.90 0.39
CA LYS A 99 3.17 -4.74 0.37
C LYS A 99 1.72 -5.18 0.09
N ALA A 100 1.53 -6.06 -0.91
CA ALA A 100 0.21 -6.59 -1.27
C ALA A 100 -0.42 -7.41 -0.13
N LEU A 101 0.35 -8.28 0.53
CA LEU A 101 -0.12 -9.05 1.68
C LEU A 101 -0.54 -8.14 2.82
N VAL A 102 0.24 -7.12 3.15
CA VAL A 102 -0.08 -6.18 4.23
C VAL A 102 -1.35 -5.39 3.92
N TYR A 103 -1.54 -4.96 2.67
CA TYR A 103 -2.77 -4.30 2.24
C TYR A 103 -4.01 -5.18 2.45
N ILE A 104 -3.93 -6.44 2.02
CA ILE A 104 -5.03 -7.40 2.18
C ILE A 104 -5.30 -7.70 3.66
N ALA A 105 -4.25 -7.98 4.43
CA ALA A 105 -4.37 -8.27 5.86
C ALA A 105 -4.97 -7.09 6.63
N ALA A 106 -4.47 -5.87 6.40
CA ALA A 106 -4.99 -4.67 7.03
C ALA A 106 -6.46 -4.42 6.68
N ALA A 107 -6.86 -4.63 5.41
CA ALA A 107 -8.25 -4.51 4.99
C ALA A 107 -9.17 -5.53 5.69
N VAL A 108 -8.74 -6.78 5.79
CA VAL A 108 -9.51 -7.85 6.45
C VAL A 108 -9.62 -7.63 7.95
N ILE A 109 -8.52 -7.23 8.61
CA ILE A 109 -8.49 -6.94 10.05
C ILE A 109 -9.41 -5.75 10.37
N ALA A 110 -9.29 -4.66 9.63
CA ALA A 110 -10.08 -3.45 9.87
C ALA A 110 -11.58 -3.69 9.62
N PHE A 111 -11.92 -4.46 8.58
CA PHE A 111 -13.30 -4.89 8.33
C PHE A 111 -13.83 -5.76 9.48
N SER A 112 -13.06 -6.76 9.91
CA SER A 112 -13.47 -7.67 10.98
C SER A 112 -13.71 -6.95 12.30
N ARG A 113 -12.90 -5.93 12.62
CA ARG A 113 -13.09 -5.11 13.83
C ARG A 113 -14.34 -4.23 13.76
N LYS A 114 -14.68 -3.70 12.58
CA LYS A 114 -15.83 -2.83 12.40
C LYS A 114 -17.17 -3.57 12.41
N HIS A 115 -17.20 -4.79 11.88
CA HIS A 115 -18.45 -5.58 11.71
C HIS A 115 -18.64 -6.67 12.80
N LYS A 116 -17.73 -6.78 13.76
CA LYS A 116 -17.91 -7.58 15.00
C LYS A 116 -18.42 -6.74 16.19
N GLY A 117 -18.60 -5.44 16.03
CA GLY A 117 -19.34 -4.59 16.97
C GLY A 117 -20.77 -4.43 16.49
#